data_AF-A0A7V6SLV5-F1
#
_entry.id   AF-A0A7V6SLV5-F1
#
_cell.length_a   1.000
_cell.length_b   1.000
_cell.length_c   1.000
_cell.angle_alpha   90.00
_cell.angle_beta   90.00
_cell.angle_gamma   90.00
#
_symmetry.space_group_name_H-M   'P 1'
#
loop_
_entity.id
_entity.type
_entity.pdbx_description
1 polymer ?
#
loop_
_entity_poly.entity_id
_entity_poly.type
_entity_poly.pdbx_seq_one_letter_code
_entity_poly.pdbx_strand_id
1 'polypeptide(L)'
;MITLIEKPAMPGTTILVIVLVIALIVALTILQASCKKTPQDSDESQKTNISTTDPDKTQKARKTIRPEGVIAGEHTSWNDPKAPIDITATDILTFDMSMTGGSGDIQGYIDLALCVYDENDKHLLKQAAANAQSFKESGYILSIDVVADRVPEYESGINIILPVDKDFTIRLAETIRQSGVISMNGKVDWTSGIPVDTGEFVLAVKYASGDYLSISVNSYLPDEGIALYRALRPLLINVLMKAEEDYVPLLNLDSGTETPKELVKGIHESQSHMIKTETYNFSLMIDSGRGYLSGNFADAERNYSCHFVEIEDADCERLIHSFVQTRYYYALEKKKDDSNKTDEYPGVVYDETTYSFSASFHGIRKSFLPIRGIGDEANEDLYTVFSELVKKYSE
;
A
#
# COMPACT_ATOMS: atom_id res chain seq x y z
N MET A 1 24.17 -55.23 -25.91
CA MET A 1 23.77 -54.52 -27.14
C MET A 1 22.25 -54.72 -27.28
N ILE A 2 21.46 -53.75 -26.83
CA ILE A 2 19.99 -53.81 -26.87
C ILE A 2 19.53 -52.60 -27.69
N THR A 3 18.90 -52.91 -28.81
CA THR A 3 18.33 -52.02 -29.82
C THR A 3 17.02 -51.42 -29.30
N LEU A 4 16.91 -50.08 -29.29
CA LEU A 4 15.64 -49.39 -29.13
C LEU A 4 14.85 -49.50 -30.44
N ILE A 5 13.70 -50.15 -30.39
CA ILE A 5 12.67 -50.10 -31.45
C ILE A 5 11.74 -48.94 -31.09
N GLU A 6 11.80 -47.86 -31.86
CA GLU A 6 10.83 -46.76 -31.80
C GLU A 6 9.46 -47.26 -32.28
N LYS A 7 8.42 -47.04 -31.46
CA LYS A 7 7.03 -47.28 -31.88
C LYS A 7 6.60 -46.20 -32.87
N PRO A 8 5.86 -46.54 -33.95
CA PRO A 8 5.31 -45.54 -34.85
C PRO A 8 4.22 -44.73 -34.13
N ALA A 9 4.31 -43.40 -34.24
CA ALA A 9 3.30 -42.47 -33.75
C ALA A 9 1.93 -42.77 -34.41
N MET A 10 0.87 -42.81 -33.61
CA MET A 10 -0.48 -43.03 -34.14
C MET A 10 -0.90 -41.88 -35.06
N PRO A 11 -1.63 -42.16 -36.16
CA PRO A 11 -2.03 -41.14 -37.14
C PRO A 11 -2.86 -40.00 -36.53
N GLY A 12 -3.57 -40.25 -35.41
CA GLY A 12 -4.35 -39.22 -34.71
C GLY A 12 -3.51 -38.12 -34.07
N THR A 13 -2.33 -38.45 -33.53
CA THR A 13 -1.43 -37.45 -32.92
C THR A 13 -0.76 -36.57 -33.97
N THR A 14 -0.43 -37.11 -35.14
CA THR A 14 0.17 -36.35 -36.24
C THR A 14 -0.82 -35.35 -36.84
N ILE A 15 -2.10 -35.74 -36.97
CA ILE A 15 -3.17 -34.85 -37.47
C ILE A 15 -3.41 -33.69 -36.48
N LEU A 16 -3.44 -33.98 -35.18
CA LEU A 16 -3.66 -32.93 -34.16
C LEU A 16 -2.54 -31.89 -34.16
N VAL A 17 -1.28 -32.34 -34.30
CA VAL A 17 -0.11 -31.44 -34.40
C VAL A 17 -0.17 -30.61 -35.67
N ILE A 18 -0.57 -31.18 -36.81
CA ILE A 18 -0.73 -30.43 -38.07
C ILE A 18 -1.81 -29.36 -37.93
N VAL A 19 -2.96 -29.68 -37.31
CA VAL A 19 -4.04 -28.69 -37.07
C VAL A 19 -3.57 -27.56 -36.16
N LEU A 20 -2.83 -27.87 -35.09
CA LEU A 20 -2.24 -26.88 -34.19
C LEU A 20 -1.23 -25.97 -34.89
N VAL A 21 -0.36 -26.53 -35.73
CA VAL A 21 0.62 -25.76 -36.50
C VAL A 21 -0.06 -24.86 -37.52
N ILE A 22 -1.10 -25.35 -38.21
CA ILE A 22 -1.88 -24.52 -39.15
C ILE A 22 -2.60 -23.39 -38.42
N ALA A 23 -3.23 -23.66 -37.27
CA ALA A 23 -3.89 -22.64 -36.46
C ALA A 23 -2.90 -21.57 -35.98
N LEU A 24 -1.69 -21.97 -35.59
CA LEU A 24 -0.62 -21.05 -35.18
C LEU A 24 -0.14 -20.17 -36.35
N ILE A 25 0.03 -20.74 -37.54
CA ILE A 25 0.43 -20.01 -38.75
C ILE A 25 -0.66 -19.01 -39.18
N VAL A 26 -1.94 -19.38 -39.07
CA VAL A 26 -3.06 -18.48 -39.35
C VAL A 26 -3.13 -17.35 -38.34
N ALA A 27 -2.91 -17.62 -37.05
CA ALA A 27 -2.86 -16.59 -36.02
C ALA A 27 -1.68 -15.62 -36.23
N LEU A 28 -0.50 -16.14 -36.58
CA LEU A 28 0.70 -15.35 -36.89
C LEU A 28 0.56 -14.49 -38.16
N THR A 29 -0.12 -14.99 -39.20
CA THR A 29 -0.35 -14.22 -40.43
C THR A 29 -1.37 -13.10 -40.24
N ILE A 30 -2.39 -13.29 -39.39
CA ILE A 30 -3.32 -12.21 -38.98
C ILE A 30 -2.58 -11.14 -38.15
N LEU A 31 -1.68 -11.55 -37.24
CA LEU A 31 -0.87 -10.62 -36.45
C LEU A 31 0.10 -9.81 -37.33
N GLN A 32 0.72 -10.43 -38.34
CA GLN A 32 1.63 -9.76 -39.26
C GLN A 32 0.92 -8.83 -40.26
N ALA A 33 -0.34 -9.12 -40.62
CA ALA A 33 -1.15 -8.25 -41.49
C ALA A 33 -1.66 -6.98 -40.76
N SER A 34 -1.81 -7.02 -39.43
CA SER A 34 -2.20 -5.85 -38.64
C SER A 34 -1.05 -4.88 -38.32
N CYS A 35 0.20 -5.25 -38.61
CA CYS A 35 1.41 -4.45 -38.31
C CYS A 35 2.11 -3.86 -39.54
N LYS A 36 1.42 -3.65 -40.67
CA LYS A 36 1.96 -2.91 -41.83
C LYS A 36 1.14 -1.67 -42.16
N LYS A 37 1.56 -0.52 -41.62
CA LYS A 37 1.52 0.78 -42.29
C LYS A 37 2.78 1.58 -41.90
N THR A 38 3.57 1.92 -42.91
CA THR A 38 4.73 2.84 -42.93
C THR A 38 4.86 3.36 -44.38
N PRO A 39 5.72 4.35 -44.71
CA PRO A 39 6.01 5.66 -44.10
C PRO A 39 6.22 6.78 -45.18
N GLN A 40 6.60 8.01 -44.76
CA GLN A 40 7.52 8.99 -45.41
C GLN A 40 7.29 10.40 -44.82
N ASP A 41 8.22 11.34 -44.65
CA ASP A 41 9.68 11.41 -44.49
C ASP A 41 10.02 12.92 -44.36
N SER A 42 10.90 13.34 -43.44
CA SER A 42 12.08 14.19 -43.74
C SER A 42 12.79 14.75 -42.48
N ASP A 43 14.04 14.29 -42.33
CA ASP A 43 15.28 14.79 -41.67
C ASP A 43 15.37 16.27 -41.27
N GLU A 44 16.25 16.78 -40.38
CA GLU A 44 17.37 16.31 -39.55
C GLU A 44 17.69 17.47 -38.58
N SER A 45 18.14 17.19 -37.34
CA SER A 45 19.39 17.73 -36.75
C SER A 45 19.40 17.87 -35.20
N GLN A 46 20.43 17.22 -34.64
CA GLN A 46 21.21 17.53 -33.43
C GLN A 46 20.65 17.29 -32.01
N LYS A 47 21.06 16.13 -31.46
CA LYS A 47 21.66 15.87 -30.13
C LYS A 47 21.47 16.93 -29.03
N THR A 48 20.79 16.54 -27.94
CA THR A 48 21.40 16.40 -26.59
C THR A 48 20.46 15.74 -25.57
N ASN A 49 21.04 14.78 -24.84
CA ASN A 49 20.73 14.26 -23.50
C ASN A 49 19.34 13.69 -23.13
N ILE A 50 19.43 12.43 -22.73
CA ILE A 50 18.45 11.53 -22.11
C ILE A 50 18.01 12.07 -20.75
N SER A 51 16.70 12.21 -20.56
CA SER A 51 16.00 11.92 -19.30
C SER A 51 14.49 11.86 -19.59
N THR A 52 13.99 10.66 -19.84
CA THR A 52 12.54 10.40 -19.97
C THR A 52 12.08 9.65 -18.73
N THR A 53 11.68 10.39 -17.71
CA THR A 53 10.62 9.97 -16.80
C THR A 53 9.32 10.09 -17.58
N ASP A 54 8.54 9.01 -17.68
CA ASP A 54 7.24 8.96 -18.35
C ASP A 54 6.15 8.91 -17.27
N PRO A 55 5.46 10.03 -16.95
CA PRO A 55 4.38 10.05 -15.97
C PRO A 55 3.06 10.27 -16.69
N ASP A 56 2.55 9.32 -17.49
CA ASP A 56 1.18 9.49 -18.01
C ASP A 56 0.50 8.19 -18.48
N LYS A 57 -0.07 7.40 -17.56
CA LYS A 57 -1.07 6.36 -17.93
C LYS A 57 -2.28 6.17 -17.00
N THR A 58 -2.47 6.96 -15.94
CA THR A 58 -3.64 6.81 -15.03
C THR A 58 -4.63 7.99 -15.03
N GLN A 59 -4.42 9.07 -15.77
CA GLN A 59 -5.26 10.28 -15.66
C GLN A 59 -6.59 10.31 -16.44
N LYS A 60 -7.01 9.25 -17.16
CA LYS A 60 -8.13 9.37 -18.13
C LYS A 60 -9.57 9.13 -17.63
N ALA A 61 -9.81 9.09 -16.32
CA ALA A 61 -11.17 9.18 -15.76
C ALA A 61 -11.31 10.23 -14.64
N ARG A 62 -10.31 11.10 -14.47
CA ARG A 62 -10.36 12.20 -13.52
C ARG A 62 -11.24 13.32 -14.11
N LYS A 63 -12.45 13.51 -13.58
CA LYS A 63 -13.11 14.84 -13.63
C LYS A 63 -12.46 15.74 -12.57
N THR A 64 -11.12 15.80 -12.57
CA THR A 64 -10.39 16.83 -11.83
C THR A 64 -10.79 18.14 -12.47
N ILE A 65 -11.33 19.07 -11.68
CA ILE A 65 -11.42 20.47 -12.09
C ILE A 65 -9.99 20.99 -12.12
N ARG A 66 -9.22 20.58 -13.12
CA ARG A 66 -8.00 21.27 -13.50
C ARG A 66 -8.49 22.51 -14.25
N PRO A 67 -8.32 23.72 -13.72
CA PRO A 67 -8.72 24.92 -14.44
C PRO A 67 -8.07 24.94 -15.82
N GLU A 68 -8.89 25.02 -16.87
CA GLU A 68 -8.41 25.36 -18.21
C GLU A 68 -7.90 26.80 -18.17
N GLY A 69 -6.66 27.04 -18.57
CA GLY A 69 -6.10 28.39 -18.67
C GLY A 69 -5.15 28.83 -17.55
N VAL A 70 -4.54 27.92 -16.79
CA VAL A 70 -3.49 28.33 -15.84
C VAL A 70 -2.28 28.88 -16.59
N ILE A 71 -1.96 30.14 -16.32
CA ILE A 71 -0.76 30.81 -16.83
C ILE A 71 0.44 30.24 -16.05
N ALA A 72 1.48 29.81 -16.77
CA ALA A 72 2.67 29.23 -16.15
C ALA A 72 3.29 30.22 -15.14
N GLY A 73 3.53 29.77 -13.90
CA GLY A 73 4.19 30.55 -12.84
C GLY A 73 3.27 31.30 -11.87
N GLU A 74 1.95 31.27 -12.03
CA GLU A 74 1.02 31.96 -11.13
C GLU A 74 0.25 30.98 -10.22
N HIS A 75 -0.01 31.43 -9.00
CA HIS A 75 -0.85 30.75 -8.00
C HIS A 75 -2.30 31.22 -8.16
N THR A 76 -3.23 30.27 -8.25
CA THR A 76 -4.65 30.54 -8.51
C THR A 76 -5.48 29.95 -7.37
N SER A 77 -6.24 30.80 -6.68
CA SER A 77 -7.19 30.36 -5.65
C SER A 77 -8.57 30.94 -5.88
N TRP A 78 -9.60 30.11 -5.70
CA TRP A 78 -11.00 30.53 -5.72
C TRP A 78 -11.88 29.54 -4.96
N ASN A 79 -13.11 29.97 -4.65
CA ASN A 79 -14.14 29.13 -4.05
C ASN A 79 -15.37 29.11 -4.97
N ASP A 80 -15.97 27.93 -5.18
CA ASP A 80 -17.26 27.80 -5.87
C ASP A 80 -18.40 28.26 -4.95
N PRO A 81 -19.07 29.40 -5.23
CA PRO A 81 -20.16 29.90 -4.39
C PRO A 81 -21.42 29.04 -4.46
N LYS A 82 -21.49 28.06 -5.37
CA LYS A 82 -22.61 27.13 -5.53
C LYS A 82 -22.36 25.78 -4.85
N ALA A 83 -21.16 25.55 -4.31
CA ALA A 83 -20.84 24.32 -3.60
C ALA A 83 -21.80 24.14 -2.40
N PRO A 84 -22.40 22.94 -2.22
CA PRO A 84 -23.21 22.66 -1.05
C PRO A 84 -22.44 22.88 0.24
N ILE A 85 -23.05 23.59 1.18
CA ILE A 85 -22.49 23.87 2.50
C ILE A 85 -22.69 22.71 3.50
N ASP A 86 -23.57 21.75 3.17
CA ASP A 86 -23.84 20.53 3.94
C ASP A 86 -24.25 19.40 2.98
N ILE A 87 -23.94 18.15 3.35
CA ILE A 87 -24.31 16.95 2.60
C ILE A 87 -24.73 15.84 3.58
N THR A 88 -26.04 15.57 3.59
CA THR A 88 -26.66 14.57 4.46
C THR A 88 -26.90 13.23 3.77
N ALA A 89 -26.79 13.18 2.43
CA ALA A 89 -26.91 11.94 1.68
C ALA A 89 -25.76 10.97 2.02
N THR A 90 -26.09 9.68 2.15
CA THR A 90 -25.12 8.59 2.29
C THR A 90 -25.03 7.73 1.03
N ASP A 91 -25.93 7.93 0.07
CA ASP A 91 -25.92 7.23 -1.21
C ASP A 91 -24.91 7.89 -2.16
N ILE A 92 -23.68 7.39 -2.15
CA ILE A 92 -22.60 7.82 -3.05
C ILE A 92 -22.79 7.16 -4.42
N LEU A 93 -22.68 7.95 -5.50
CA LEU A 93 -22.62 7.47 -6.88
C LEU A 93 -21.17 7.26 -7.33
N THR A 94 -20.33 8.26 -7.09
CA THR A 94 -18.90 8.25 -7.37
C THR A 94 -18.15 8.96 -6.27
N PHE A 95 -16.99 8.45 -5.91
CA PHE A 95 -16.03 9.06 -5.01
C PHE A 95 -14.64 8.86 -5.61
N ASP A 96 -13.86 9.92 -5.67
CA ASP A 96 -12.48 9.91 -6.12
C ASP A 96 -11.67 10.78 -5.16
N MET A 97 -10.61 10.23 -4.59
CA MET A 97 -9.66 10.95 -3.76
C MET A 97 -8.25 10.65 -4.25
N SER A 98 -7.47 11.70 -4.46
CA SER A 98 -6.05 11.60 -4.76
C SER A 98 -5.29 12.43 -3.73
N MET A 99 -4.27 11.84 -3.13
CA MET A 99 -3.36 12.53 -2.23
C MET A 99 -1.94 12.12 -2.61
N THR A 100 -1.08 13.08 -2.91
CA THR A 100 0.33 12.84 -3.23
C THR A 100 1.23 13.79 -2.45
N GLY A 101 2.44 13.35 -2.17
CA GLY A 101 3.49 14.18 -1.62
C GLY A 101 3.79 13.93 -0.15
N GLY A 102 4.69 14.77 0.36
CA GLY A 102 5.13 14.76 1.75
C GLY A 102 4.41 15.85 2.55
N SER A 103 3.49 15.47 3.43
CA SER A 103 3.36 16.20 4.70
C SER A 103 4.38 15.59 5.67
N GLY A 104 4.73 16.28 6.75
CA GLY A 104 5.61 15.68 7.78
C GLY A 104 5.14 14.29 8.26
N ASP A 105 3.85 13.99 8.08
CA ASP A 105 3.21 12.74 8.48
C ASP A 105 2.94 11.75 7.33
N ILE A 106 2.41 12.23 6.20
CA ILE A 106 2.07 11.43 5.02
C ILE A 106 3.20 11.51 4.00
N GLN A 107 3.73 10.36 3.57
CA GLN A 107 4.77 10.31 2.53
C GLN A 107 4.46 9.25 1.48
N GLY A 108 4.17 9.74 0.28
CA GLY A 108 3.92 8.93 -0.90
C GLY A 108 2.66 9.35 -1.61
N TYR A 109 1.86 8.38 -1.99
CA TYR A 109 0.69 8.59 -2.81
C TYR A 109 -0.43 7.60 -2.47
N ILE A 110 -1.66 8.09 -2.55
CA ILE A 110 -2.87 7.28 -2.53
C ILE A 110 -3.89 7.82 -3.52
N ASP A 111 -4.42 6.93 -4.35
CA ASP A 111 -5.63 7.12 -5.14
C ASP A 111 -6.70 6.12 -4.67
N LEU A 112 -7.86 6.66 -4.30
CA LEU A 112 -9.05 5.90 -3.97
C LEU A 112 -10.14 6.26 -4.96
N ALA A 113 -10.80 5.25 -5.54
CA ALA A 113 -11.99 5.46 -6.35
C ALA A 113 -13.08 4.48 -5.92
N LEU A 114 -14.31 4.96 -5.76
CA LEU A 114 -15.48 4.15 -5.46
C LEU A 114 -16.61 4.53 -6.42
N CYS A 115 -17.13 3.57 -7.16
CA CYS A 115 -18.19 3.78 -8.14
C CYS A 115 -19.30 2.76 -7.96
N VAL A 116 -20.55 3.18 -8.18
CA VAL A 116 -21.68 2.25 -8.39
C VAL A 116 -21.35 1.37 -9.59
N TYR A 117 -21.54 0.06 -9.45
CA TYR A 117 -21.39 -0.88 -10.54
C TYR A 117 -22.46 -0.61 -11.61
N ASP A 118 -22.01 -0.38 -12.85
CA ASP A 118 -22.87 -0.29 -14.02
C ASP A 118 -22.40 -1.28 -15.08
N GLU A 119 -23.25 -2.26 -15.41
CA GLU A 119 -22.97 -3.26 -16.43
C GLU A 119 -22.90 -2.70 -17.86
N ASN A 120 -23.29 -1.44 -18.06
CA ASN A 120 -23.21 -0.74 -19.35
C ASN A 120 -21.91 0.08 -19.48
N ASP A 121 -21.16 0.27 -18.40
CA ASP A 121 -19.90 1.01 -18.41
C ASP A 121 -18.73 0.08 -18.78
N LYS A 122 -18.20 0.27 -19.99
CA LYS A 122 -17.08 -0.52 -20.53
C LYS A 122 -15.80 -0.38 -19.70
N HIS A 123 -15.58 0.74 -19.04
CA HIS A 123 -14.42 0.96 -18.19
C HIS A 123 -14.55 0.15 -16.89
N LEU A 124 -15.71 0.21 -16.24
CA LEU A 124 -15.99 -0.58 -15.04
C LEU A 124 -15.98 -2.07 -15.33
N LEU A 125 -16.51 -2.51 -16.47
CA LEU A 125 -16.41 -3.92 -16.91
C LEU A 125 -14.96 -4.37 -17.11
N LYS A 126 -14.10 -3.50 -17.66
CA LYS A 126 -12.68 -3.82 -17.82
C LYS A 126 -11.97 -3.92 -16.48
N GLN A 127 -12.29 -3.04 -15.53
CA GLN A 127 -11.76 -3.09 -14.16
C GLN A 127 -12.25 -4.32 -13.40
N ALA A 128 -13.54 -4.66 -13.53
CA ALA A 128 -14.14 -5.82 -12.90
C ALA A 128 -13.60 -7.15 -13.45
N ALA A 129 -13.14 -7.16 -14.71
CA ALA A 129 -12.55 -8.31 -15.40
C ALA A 129 -13.36 -9.60 -15.17
N ALA A 130 -12.73 -10.68 -14.68
CA ALA A 130 -13.38 -11.96 -14.43
C ALA A 130 -14.33 -11.95 -13.21
N ASN A 131 -14.29 -10.92 -12.37
CA ASN A 131 -15.03 -10.83 -11.11
C ASN A 131 -16.35 -10.04 -11.25
N ALA A 132 -16.78 -9.74 -12.49
CA ALA A 132 -17.97 -8.94 -12.77
C ALA A 132 -19.24 -9.38 -12.01
N GLN A 133 -19.41 -10.68 -11.78
CA GLN A 133 -20.53 -11.20 -11.01
C GLN A 133 -20.50 -10.74 -9.53
N SER A 134 -19.34 -10.80 -8.87
CA SER A 134 -19.19 -10.33 -7.49
C SER A 134 -19.44 -8.83 -7.34
N PHE A 135 -19.03 -8.04 -8.33
CA PHE A 135 -19.32 -6.60 -8.37
C PHE A 135 -20.78 -6.30 -8.62
N LYS A 136 -21.45 -7.08 -9.48
CA LYS A 136 -22.89 -6.99 -9.70
C LYS A 136 -23.69 -7.29 -8.44
N GLU A 137 -23.25 -8.27 -7.65
CA GLU A 137 -23.88 -8.65 -6.38
C GLU A 137 -23.65 -7.61 -5.28
N SER A 138 -22.42 -7.07 -5.18
CA SER A 138 -22.06 -6.11 -4.13
C SER A 138 -22.55 -4.69 -4.44
N GLY A 139 -22.70 -4.36 -5.73
CA GLY A 139 -23.26 -3.10 -6.21
C GLY A 139 -22.25 -1.96 -6.39
N TYR A 140 -21.01 -2.12 -5.89
CA TYR A 140 -19.96 -1.11 -5.99
C TYR A 140 -18.59 -1.70 -6.29
N ILE A 141 -17.76 -0.90 -6.97
CA ILE A 141 -16.34 -1.17 -7.26
C ILE A 141 -15.51 -0.18 -6.44
N LEU A 142 -14.61 -0.67 -5.59
CA LEU A 142 -13.59 0.11 -4.89
C LEU A 142 -12.22 -0.16 -5.54
N SER A 143 -11.52 0.89 -5.96
CA SER A 143 -10.14 0.88 -6.39
C SER A 143 -9.28 1.54 -5.32
N ILE A 144 -8.17 0.89 -4.96
CA ILE A 144 -7.17 1.39 -4.02
C ILE A 144 -5.81 1.26 -4.69
N ASP A 145 -5.14 2.39 -4.91
CA ASP A 145 -3.76 2.44 -5.37
C ASP A 145 -2.94 3.26 -4.38
N VAL A 146 -1.94 2.65 -3.77
CA VAL A 146 -1.15 3.24 -2.68
C VAL A 146 0.31 2.91 -2.91
N VAL A 147 1.16 3.91 -2.78
CA VAL A 147 2.62 3.74 -2.71
C VAL A 147 3.14 4.58 -1.57
N ALA A 148 3.83 3.95 -0.61
CA ALA A 148 4.56 4.63 0.44
C ALA A 148 6.04 4.71 0.03
N ASP A 149 6.56 5.92 -0.11
CA ASP A 149 7.88 6.20 -0.69
C ASP A 149 8.92 6.69 0.33
N ARG A 150 8.56 6.70 1.61
CA ARG A 150 9.42 7.13 2.73
C ARG A 150 10.81 6.49 2.74
N VAL A 151 10.90 5.22 2.37
CA VAL A 151 12.17 4.48 2.28
C VAL A 151 12.30 3.94 0.85
N PRO A 152 12.85 4.71 -0.10
CA PRO A 152 12.85 4.39 -1.53
C PRO A 152 13.51 3.05 -1.88
N GLU A 153 14.40 2.57 -1.01
CA GLU A 153 15.06 1.28 -1.15
C GLU A 153 14.10 0.10 -0.96
N TYR A 154 12.91 0.30 -0.40
CA TYR A 154 11.91 -0.75 -0.19
C TYR A 154 10.62 -0.39 -0.92
N GLU A 155 10.16 -1.31 -1.77
CA GLU A 155 8.88 -1.14 -2.46
C GLU A 155 7.75 -1.45 -1.47
N SER A 156 6.89 -0.47 -1.21
CA SER A 156 5.68 -0.61 -0.41
C SER A 156 4.50 -0.02 -1.18
N GLY A 157 3.81 -0.86 -1.95
CA GLY A 157 2.63 -0.42 -2.67
C GLY A 157 1.65 -1.54 -3.01
N ILE A 158 0.41 -1.14 -3.26
CA ILE A 158 -0.68 -2.00 -3.72
C ILE A 158 -1.45 -1.26 -4.80
N ASN A 159 -1.98 -2.01 -5.77
CA ASN A 159 -2.97 -1.52 -6.71
C ASN A 159 -4.03 -2.62 -6.83
N ILE A 160 -5.22 -2.36 -6.29
CA ILE A 160 -6.24 -3.39 -6.17
C ILE A 160 -7.65 -2.86 -6.41
N ILE A 161 -8.50 -3.76 -6.90
CA ILE A 161 -9.90 -3.48 -7.23
C ILE A 161 -10.76 -4.54 -6.54
N LEU A 162 -11.64 -4.10 -5.64
CA LEU A 162 -12.42 -4.96 -4.75
C LEU A 162 -13.92 -4.64 -4.82
N PRO A 163 -14.79 -5.66 -4.79
CA PRO A 163 -16.22 -5.44 -4.64
C PRO A 163 -16.52 -5.00 -3.21
N VAL A 164 -17.37 -4.00 -3.05
CA VAL A 164 -17.86 -3.55 -1.73
C VAL A 164 -19.36 -3.39 -1.74
N ASP A 165 -19.98 -3.57 -0.59
CA ASP A 165 -21.43 -3.52 -0.43
C ASP A 165 -21.94 -2.11 -0.07
N LYS A 166 -23.26 -1.98 0.00
CA LYS A 166 -23.91 -0.73 0.39
C LYS A 166 -23.62 -0.31 1.85
N ASP A 167 -23.33 -1.26 2.74
CA ASP A 167 -22.97 -0.93 4.13
C ASP A 167 -21.61 -0.23 4.19
N PHE A 168 -20.64 -0.71 3.41
CA PHE A 168 -19.35 -0.02 3.24
C PHE A 168 -19.54 1.41 2.74
N THR A 169 -20.38 1.64 1.73
CA THR A 169 -20.57 2.99 1.17
C THR A 169 -21.25 3.95 2.14
N ILE A 170 -22.18 3.46 2.96
CA ILE A 170 -22.80 4.24 4.04
C ILE A 170 -21.74 4.66 5.07
N ARG A 171 -20.89 3.71 5.51
CA ARG A 171 -19.80 4.01 6.46
C ARG A 171 -18.78 4.98 5.86
N LEU A 172 -18.44 4.83 4.58
CA LEU A 172 -17.54 5.73 3.88
C LEU A 172 -18.10 7.16 3.81
N ALA A 173 -19.40 7.31 3.48
CA ALA A 173 -20.07 8.61 3.47
C ALA A 173 -20.12 9.26 4.87
N GLU A 174 -20.40 8.46 5.90
CA GLU A 174 -20.35 8.88 7.30
C GLU A 174 -18.95 9.38 7.69
N THR A 175 -17.89 8.63 7.33
CA THR A 175 -16.50 9.02 7.56
C THR A 175 -16.14 10.34 6.90
N ILE A 176 -16.57 10.57 5.65
CA ILE A 176 -16.38 11.86 4.95
C ILE A 176 -17.04 13.00 5.72
N ARG A 177 -18.25 12.78 6.23
CA ARG A 177 -18.97 13.81 7.00
C ARG A 177 -18.27 14.14 8.31
N GLN A 178 -17.73 13.14 8.99
CA GLN A 178 -17.10 13.28 10.29
C GLN A 178 -15.66 13.81 10.22
N SER A 179 -14.99 13.71 9.07
CA SER A 179 -13.60 14.17 8.92
C SER A 179 -13.43 15.69 8.87
N GLY A 180 -14.52 16.44 8.69
CA GLY A 180 -14.49 17.89 8.56
C GLY A 180 -14.14 18.40 7.16
N VAL A 181 -13.80 17.51 6.21
CA VAL A 181 -13.38 17.88 4.84
C VAL A 181 -14.45 18.66 4.06
N ILE A 182 -15.73 18.54 4.45
CA ILE A 182 -16.84 19.28 3.85
C ILE A 182 -16.65 20.80 3.96
N SER A 183 -15.96 21.29 5.00
CA SER A 183 -15.67 22.72 5.18
C SER A 183 -14.85 23.33 4.03
N MET A 184 -14.12 22.48 3.30
CA MET A 184 -13.30 22.86 2.16
C MET A 184 -14.06 22.78 0.83
N ASN A 185 -15.33 22.39 0.81
CA ASN A 185 -16.05 22.15 -0.43
C ASN A 185 -16.06 23.37 -1.36
N GLY A 186 -15.76 23.15 -2.64
CA GLY A 186 -15.65 24.20 -3.63
C GLY A 186 -14.32 24.95 -3.62
N LYS A 187 -13.40 24.66 -2.68
CA LYS A 187 -12.06 25.27 -2.65
C LYS A 187 -11.20 24.74 -3.78
N VAL A 188 -10.64 25.66 -4.55
CA VAL A 188 -9.55 25.35 -5.47
C VAL A 188 -8.38 26.27 -5.19
N ASP A 189 -7.20 25.66 -5.06
CA ASP A 189 -5.96 26.30 -4.67
C ASP A 189 -4.80 25.65 -5.42
N TRP A 190 -4.35 26.26 -6.50
CA TRP A 190 -3.50 25.60 -7.49
C TRP A 190 -2.26 26.42 -7.83
N THR A 191 -1.11 25.78 -7.87
CA THR A 191 0.16 26.40 -8.26
C THR A 191 0.68 25.81 -9.58
N SER A 192 1.01 26.65 -10.56
CA SER A 192 1.67 26.21 -11.79
C SER A 192 3.17 26.04 -11.59
N GLY A 193 3.62 24.87 -11.11
CA GLY A 193 5.05 24.58 -10.93
C GLY A 193 5.30 23.49 -9.90
N ILE A 194 6.56 23.32 -9.49
CA ILE A 194 6.90 22.54 -8.28
C ILE A 194 6.37 23.37 -7.09
N PRO A 195 5.39 22.87 -6.32
CA PRO A 195 4.81 23.62 -5.22
C PRO A 195 5.85 24.04 -4.18
N VAL A 196 5.58 25.13 -3.48
CA VAL A 196 6.21 25.38 -2.17
C VAL A 196 5.53 24.42 -1.21
N ASP A 197 6.26 23.40 -0.74
CA ASP A 197 5.75 22.23 0.01
C ASP A 197 5.05 21.18 -0.88
N THR A 198 5.60 19.98 -1.01
CA THR A 198 5.40 19.08 -2.17
C THR A 198 4.09 18.28 -2.20
N GLY A 199 2.94 18.86 -1.85
CA GLY A 199 1.66 18.15 -1.71
C GLY A 199 0.57 18.47 -2.75
N GLU A 200 -0.18 17.45 -3.19
CA GLU A 200 -1.45 17.57 -3.93
C GLU A 200 -2.56 16.79 -3.22
N PHE A 201 -3.73 17.43 -3.06
CA PHE A 201 -4.96 16.81 -2.56
C PHE A 201 -6.13 17.15 -3.47
N VAL A 202 -6.74 16.13 -4.05
CA VAL A 202 -7.94 16.25 -4.90
C VAL A 202 -9.02 15.36 -4.34
N LEU A 203 -10.22 15.90 -4.17
CA LEU A 203 -11.41 15.15 -3.75
C LEU A 203 -12.58 15.50 -4.67
N ALA A 204 -13.25 14.48 -5.19
CA ALA A 204 -14.50 14.62 -5.92
C ALA A 204 -15.49 13.55 -5.43
N VAL A 205 -16.68 13.99 -5.00
CA VAL A 205 -17.74 13.08 -4.56
C VAL A 205 -19.05 13.52 -5.18
N LYS A 206 -19.82 12.57 -5.70
CA LYS A 206 -21.17 12.80 -6.23
C LYS A 206 -22.16 11.92 -5.49
N TYR A 207 -23.17 12.53 -4.91
CA TYR A 207 -24.23 11.84 -4.18
C TYR A 207 -25.47 11.66 -5.06
N ALA A 208 -26.30 10.67 -4.74
CA ALA A 208 -27.54 10.38 -5.45
C ALA A 208 -28.57 11.52 -5.32
N SER A 209 -28.49 12.34 -4.27
CA SER A 209 -29.29 13.55 -4.10
C SER A 209 -29.01 14.63 -5.16
N GLY A 210 -27.85 14.56 -5.82
CA GLY A 210 -27.33 15.61 -6.69
C GLY A 210 -26.28 16.50 -6.03
N ASP A 211 -26.10 16.37 -4.70
CA ASP A 211 -25.04 17.09 -3.97
C ASP A 211 -23.65 16.58 -4.39
N TYR A 212 -22.65 17.43 -4.20
CA TYR A 212 -21.27 17.12 -4.56
C TYR A 212 -20.25 17.73 -3.60
N LEU A 213 -19.11 17.03 -3.48
CA LEU A 213 -17.87 17.61 -2.98
C LEU A 213 -16.91 17.79 -4.15
N SER A 214 -16.23 18.94 -4.21
CA SER A 214 -15.15 19.16 -5.15
C SER A 214 -14.09 20.05 -4.53
N ILE A 215 -12.89 19.49 -4.34
CA ILE A 215 -11.74 20.14 -3.72
C ILE A 215 -10.51 19.83 -4.57
N SER A 216 -9.68 20.83 -4.82
CA SER A 216 -8.42 20.65 -5.55
C SER A 216 -7.37 21.59 -5.00
N VAL A 217 -6.36 21.02 -4.34
CA VAL A 217 -5.25 21.74 -3.71
C VAL A 217 -3.93 21.19 -4.27
N ASN A 218 -3.09 22.05 -4.83
CA ASN A 218 -1.75 21.73 -5.32
C ASN A 218 -0.80 22.82 -4.81
N SER A 219 -0.49 22.70 -3.53
CA SER A 219 0.33 23.63 -2.73
C SER A 219 0.88 22.95 -1.50
N TYR A 220 0.07 22.20 -0.76
CA TYR A 220 0.46 21.37 0.38
C TYR A 220 -0.69 20.39 0.65
N LEU A 221 -0.45 19.37 1.47
CA LEU A 221 -1.52 18.49 1.94
C LEU A 221 -2.32 19.16 3.06
N PRO A 222 -3.62 19.47 2.89
CA PRO A 222 -4.42 20.11 3.92
C PRO A 222 -4.69 19.16 5.09
N ASP A 223 -4.74 19.69 6.30
CA ASP A 223 -4.97 18.92 7.54
C ASP A 223 -6.30 18.16 7.47
N GLU A 224 -7.36 18.74 6.90
CA GLU A 224 -8.64 18.08 6.71
C GLU A 224 -8.57 16.90 5.72
N GLY A 225 -7.66 16.97 4.73
CA GLY A 225 -7.38 15.87 3.80
C GLY A 225 -6.65 14.72 4.49
N ILE A 226 -5.65 15.04 5.32
CA ILE A 226 -4.94 14.06 6.16
C ILE A 226 -5.92 13.41 7.16
N ALA A 227 -6.78 14.21 7.80
CA ALA A 227 -7.81 13.74 8.71
C ALA A 227 -8.81 12.81 8.02
N LEU A 228 -9.25 13.14 6.79
CA LEU A 228 -10.08 12.26 5.98
C LEU A 228 -9.39 10.92 5.71
N TYR A 229 -8.14 10.93 5.27
CA TYR A 229 -7.39 9.69 5.04
C TYR A 229 -7.30 8.84 6.30
N ARG A 230 -6.92 9.44 7.44
CA ARG A 230 -6.84 8.77 8.74
C ARG A 230 -8.17 8.16 9.15
N ALA A 231 -9.27 8.85 8.90
CA ALA A 231 -10.61 8.36 9.21
C ALA A 231 -11.06 7.22 8.28
N LEU A 232 -10.63 7.24 7.00
CA LEU A 232 -10.93 6.17 6.03
C LEU A 232 -10.04 4.93 6.23
N ARG A 233 -8.80 5.10 6.71
CA ARG A 233 -7.80 4.04 6.82
C ARG A 233 -8.31 2.77 7.53
N PRO A 234 -9.00 2.82 8.69
CA PRO A 234 -9.57 1.62 9.32
C PRO A 234 -10.58 0.88 8.42
N LEU A 235 -11.42 1.62 7.70
CA LEU A 235 -12.41 1.05 6.80
C LEU A 235 -11.74 0.34 5.60
N LEU A 236 -10.68 0.94 5.05
CA LEU A 236 -9.89 0.37 3.95
C LEU A 236 -9.12 -0.88 4.38
N ILE A 237 -8.45 -0.84 5.54
CA ILE A 237 -7.75 -1.99 6.12
C ILE A 237 -8.71 -3.17 6.31
N ASN A 238 -9.92 -2.92 6.84
CA ASN A 238 -10.92 -3.96 7.04
C ASN A 238 -11.35 -4.64 5.73
N VAL A 239 -11.50 -3.88 4.64
CA VAL A 239 -11.85 -4.46 3.33
C VAL A 239 -10.71 -5.26 2.74
N LEU A 240 -9.48 -4.75 2.80
CA LEU A 240 -8.29 -5.48 2.34
C LEU A 240 -8.09 -6.77 3.14
N MET A 241 -8.21 -6.70 4.47
CA MET A 241 -8.08 -7.87 5.35
C MET A 241 -9.15 -8.94 5.05
N LYS A 242 -10.42 -8.54 4.82
CA LYS A 242 -11.48 -9.48 4.41
C LYS A 242 -11.21 -10.13 3.06
N ALA A 243 -10.51 -9.44 2.16
CA ALA A 243 -10.12 -9.93 0.85
C ALA A 243 -8.81 -10.74 0.87
N GLU A 244 -8.17 -10.92 2.04
CA GLU A 244 -6.82 -11.50 2.18
C GLU A 244 -5.72 -10.71 1.43
N GLU A 245 -5.89 -9.40 1.31
CA GLU A 245 -4.99 -8.51 0.59
C GLU A 245 -4.06 -7.74 1.53
N ASP A 246 -2.91 -7.33 1.00
CA ASP A 246 -1.88 -6.63 1.77
C ASP A 246 -2.30 -5.19 2.08
N TYR A 247 -2.49 -4.86 3.35
CA TYR A 247 -2.83 -3.51 3.80
C TYR A 247 -1.65 -2.74 4.40
N VAL A 248 -0.44 -3.33 4.44
CA VAL A 248 0.74 -2.68 5.02
C VAL A 248 1.10 -1.35 4.34
N PRO A 249 0.94 -1.17 3.02
CA PRO A 249 1.20 0.14 2.40
C PRO A 249 0.33 1.28 2.97
N LEU A 250 -0.90 0.98 3.44
CA LEU A 250 -1.71 1.98 4.15
C LEU A 250 -1.16 2.31 5.55
N LEU A 251 -0.49 1.36 6.21
CA LEU A 251 0.20 1.65 7.48
C LEU A 251 1.44 2.52 7.23
N ASN A 252 2.21 2.19 6.19
CA ASN A 252 3.46 2.89 5.85
C ASN A 252 3.25 4.30 5.31
N LEU A 253 2.09 4.58 4.69
CA LEU A 253 1.78 5.90 4.12
C LEU A 253 1.66 7.00 5.20
N ASP A 254 1.16 6.66 6.40
CA ASP A 254 0.95 7.62 7.50
C ASP A 254 1.85 7.33 8.69
N SER A 255 2.98 8.01 8.72
CA SER A 255 3.95 7.95 9.82
C SER A 255 3.52 8.77 11.05
N GLY A 256 2.48 9.60 10.93
CA GLY A 256 1.97 10.40 12.04
C GLY A 256 1.03 9.64 12.98
N THR A 257 0.52 8.48 12.55
CA THR A 257 -0.42 7.67 13.34
C THR A 257 0.15 6.32 13.68
N GLU A 258 -0.02 5.89 14.92
CA GLU A 258 0.38 4.56 15.39
C GLU A 258 -0.27 3.44 14.56
N THR A 259 0.39 2.29 14.53
CA THR A 259 -0.24 1.08 14.00
C THR A 259 -1.30 0.60 14.98
N PRO A 260 -2.54 0.31 14.54
CA PRO A 260 -3.55 -0.24 15.42
C PRO A 260 -3.07 -1.56 16.04
N LYS A 261 -3.13 -1.65 17.38
CA LYS A 261 -2.56 -2.76 18.17
C LYS A 261 -3.15 -4.09 17.76
N GLU A 262 -4.44 -4.11 17.45
CA GLU A 262 -5.21 -5.27 17.03
C GLU A 262 -4.75 -5.88 15.69
N LEU A 263 -3.95 -5.16 14.90
CA LEU A 263 -3.39 -5.69 13.66
C LEU A 263 -2.13 -6.50 13.91
N VAL A 264 -1.43 -6.27 15.02
CA VAL A 264 -0.18 -6.96 15.35
C VAL A 264 -0.50 -8.42 15.69
N LYS A 265 0.11 -9.34 14.96
CA LYS A 265 0.00 -10.79 15.18
C LYS A 265 1.22 -11.34 15.91
N GLY A 266 2.38 -10.72 15.72
CA GLY A 266 3.58 -11.14 16.42
C GLY A 266 4.77 -10.25 16.11
N ILE A 267 5.71 -10.25 17.04
CA ILE A 267 6.92 -9.45 17.04
C ILE A 267 8.07 -10.39 17.38
N HIS A 268 9.14 -10.37 16.61
CA HIS A 268 10.34 -11.15 16.88
C HIS A 268 11.57 -10.26 16.75
N GLU A 269 12.36 -10.19 17.81
CA GLU A 269 13.59 -9.39 17.89
C GLU A 269 14.71 -10.28 18.45
N SER A 270 15.84 -10.36 17.76
CA SER A 270 16.97 -11.17 18.21
C SER A 270 18.29 -10.58 17.81
N GLN A 271 19.29 -10.85 18.65
CA GLN A 271 20.67 -10.51 18.43
C GLN A 271 21.56 -11.65 18.89
N SER A 272 22.44 -12.09 18.01
CA SER A 272 23.55 -12.97 18.36
C SER A 272 24.81 -12.15 18.47
N HIS A 273 25.52 -12.23 19.59
CA HIS A 273 26.77 -11.51 19.83
C HIS A 273 27.86 -12.44 20.37
N MET A 274 29.15 -12.07 20.20
CA MET A 274 30.24 -12.81 20.86
C MET A 274 30.20 -12.70 22.39
N ILE A 275 29.69 -11.59 22.91
CA ILE A 275 29.45 -11.38 24.33
C ILE A 275 28.08 -11.94 24.69
N LYS A 276 28.04 -12.91 25.61
CA LYS A 276 26.80 -13.61 26.00
C LYS A 276 25.71 -12.66 26.51
N THR A 277 26.08 -11.62 27.25
CA THR A 277 25.13 -10.63 27.79
C THR A 277 24.55 -9.68 26.74
N GLU A 278 25.09 -9.73 25.53
CA GLU A 278 24.59 -8.97 24.36
C GLU A 278 23.87 -9.90 23.37
N THR A 279 23.70 -11.18 23.72
CA THR A 279 22.89 -12.14 22.96
C THR A 279 21.50 -12.24 23.56
N TYR A 280 20.49 -12.06 22.73
CA TYR A 280 19.09 -12.20 23.11
C TYR A 280 18.25 -12.73 21.95
N ASN A 281 17.13 -13.36 22.29
CA ASN A 281 16.10 -13.76 21.34
C ASN A 281 14.76 -13.58 22.03
N PHE A 282 13.90 -12.75 21.45
CA PHE A 282 12.58 -12.43 21.96
C PHE A 282 11.53 -12.65 20.89
N SER A 283 10.37 -13.16 21.31
CA SER A 283 9.23 -13.36 20.44
C SER A 283 7.93 -13.22 21.22
N LEU A 284 7.04 -12.38 20.71
CA LEU A 284 5.63 -12.34 21.08
C LEU A 284 4.81 -12.92 19.92
N MET A 285 3.95 -13.87 20.23
CA MET A 285 2.92 -14.37 19.32
C MET A 285 1.54 -14.09 19.90
N ILE A 286 0.64 -13.52 19.11
CA ILE A 286 -0.76 -13.30 19.48
C ILE A 286 -1.61 -14.30 18.73
N ASP A 287 -2.27 -15.18 19.47
CA ASP A 287 -3.20 -16.15 18.91
C ASP A 287 -4.54 -16.10 19.66
N SER A 288 -5.62 -15.94 18.90
CA SER A 288 -6.98 -15.89 19.43
C SER A 288 -7.16 -14.88 20.57
N GLY A 289 -6.46 -13.74 20.47
CA GLY A 289 -6.48 -12.65 21.46
C GLY A 289 -5.56 -12.87 22.68
N ARG A 290 -4.79 -13.96 22.73
CA ARG A 290 -3.87 -14.26 23.84
C ARG A 290 -2.43 -14.07 23.42
N GLY A 291 -1.62 -13.47 24.30
CA GLY A 291 -0.19 -13.27 24.10
C GLY A 291 0.64 -14.44 24.62
N TYR A 292 1.52 -14.98 23.78
CA TYR A 292 2.48 -16.02 24.13
C TYR A 292 3.90 -15.47 23.98
N LEU A 293 4.63 -15.41 25.09
CA LEU A 293 5.99 -14.94 25.16
C LEU A 293 6.97 -16.10 25.07
N SER A 294 7.96 -15.95 24.20
CA SER A 294 9.18 -16.75 24.23
C SER A 294 10.36 -15.82 24.27
N GLY A 295 11.37 -16.16 25.07
CA GLY A 295 12.60 -15.43 24.99
C GLY A 295 13.74 -16.05 25.77
N ASN A 296 14.95 -15.64 25.43
CA ASN A 296 16.14 -15.93 26.19
C ASN A 296 17.12 -14.75 26.09
N PHE A 297 17.81 -14.49 27.19
CA PHE A 297 18.93 -13.54 27.24
C PHE A 297 19.73 -13.78 28.53
N ALA A 298 20.87 -13.10 28.67
CA ALA A 298 21.66 -13.11 29.89
C ALA A 298 22.00 -11.68 30.33
N ASP A 299 22.05 -11.44 31.63
CA ASP A 299 22.59 -10.21 32.20
C ASP A 299 23.65 -10.51 33.27
N ALA A 300 24.03 -9.50 34.06
CA ALA A 300 25.02 -9.63 35.13
C ALA A 300 24.59 -10.59 36.27
N GLU A 301 23.30 -10.87 36.41
CA GLU A 301 22.77 -11.68 37.51
C GLU A 301 22.70 -13.17 37.11
N ARG A 302 22.04 -13.46 35.98
CA ARG A 302 21.84 -14.84 35.49
C ARG A 302 21.39 -14.88 34.03
N ASN A 303 21.13 -16.10 33.55
CA ASN A 303 20.43 -16.31 32.27
C ASN A 303 18.92 -16.41 32.54
N TYR A 304 18.13 -15.84 31.66
CA TYR A 304 16.67 -15.91 31.70
C TYR A 304 16.16 -16.63 30.47
N SER A 305 15.09 -17.41 30.64
CA SER A 305 14.45 -18.07 29.51
C SER A 305 12.99 -18.41 29.82
N CYS A 306 12.11 -18.15 28.86
CA CYS A 306 10.74 -18.63 28.84
C CYS A 306 10.42 -19.16 27.44
N HIS A 307 9.52 -20.13 27.35
CA HIS A 307 9.18 -20.78 26.08
C HIS A 307 7.67 -20.94 25.95
N PHE A 308 7.06 -20.17 25.04
CA PHE A 308 5.63 -20.15 24.76
C PHE A 308 4.75 -20.04 26.02
N VAL A 309 5.12 -19.14 26.92
CA VAL A 309 4.34 -18.87 28.15
C VAL A 309 3.22 -17.89 27.82
N GLU A 310 1.98 -18.25 28.14
CA GLU A 310 0.85 -17.32 28.09
C GLU A 310 1.07 -16.22 29.15
N ILE A 311 1.08 -14.96 28.72
CA ILE A 311 1.30 -13.80 29.59
C ILE A 311 0.00 -13.09 29.93
N GLU A 312 -0.02 -12.34 31.03
CA GLU A 312 -1.15 -11.50 31.42
C GLU A 312 -1.48 -10.46 30.34
N ASP A 313 -2.78 -10.18 30.15
CA ASP A 313 -3.27 -9.22 29.14
C ASP A 313 -2.58 -7.85 29.26
N ALA A 314 -2.39 -7.36 30.49
CA ALA A 314 -1.73 -6.07 30.74
C ALA A 314 -0.25 -6.05 30.28
N ASP A 315 0.47 -7.16 30.40
CA ASP A 315 1.85 -7.27 29.93
C ASP A 315 1.90 -7.35 28.40
N CYS A 316 0.97 -8.10 27.81
CA CYS A 316 0.81 -8.19 26.36
C CYS A 316 0.51 -6.81 25.76
N GLU A 317 -0.44 -6.08 26.35
CA GLU A 317 -0.78 -4.71 25.94
C GLU A 317 0.39 -3.74 26.05
N ARG A 318 1.19 -3.84 27.12
CA ARG A 318 2.39 -3.00 27.32
C ARG A 318 3.43 -3.25 26.22
N LEU A 319 3.71 -4.50 25.89
CA LEU A 319 4.67 -4.89 24.85
C LEU A 319 4.21 -4.45 23.45
N ILE A 320 2.93 -4.69 23.12
CA ILE A 320 2.39 -4.24 21.82
C ILE A 320 2.42 -2.71 21.75
N HIS A 321 2.10 -2.03 22.86
CA HIS A 321 2.14 -0.58 22.93
C HIS A 321 3.55 -0.02 22.68
N SER A 322 4.59 -0.55 23.33
CA SER A 322 5.97 -0.10 23.07
C SER A 322 6.39 -0.29 21.61
N PHE A 323 5.92 -1.36 20.97
CA PHE A 323 6.15 -1.58 19.54
C PHE A 323 5.43 -0.54 18.66
N VAL A 324 4.12 -0.36 18.78
CA VAL A 324 3.36 0.50 17.85
C VAL A 324 3.67 1.99 17.99
N GLN A 325 4.08 2.43 19.18
CA GLN A 325 4.47 3.82 19.45
C GLN A 325 5.76 4.24 18.72
N THR A 326 6.58 3.28 18.28
CA THR A 326 7.83 3.56 17.54
C THR A 326 7.58 3.86 16.05
N ARG A 327 6.32 3.73 15.57
CA ARG A 327 5.86 4.16 14.24
C ARG A 327 6.79 3.71 13.10
N TYR A 328 7.08 2.41 13.08
CA TYR A 328 7.96 1.80 12.10
C TYR A 328 7.43 1.93 10.67
N TYR A 329 8.35 1.95 9.72
CA TYR A 329 8.07 1.59 8.35
C TYR A 329 8.26 0.07 8.19
N TYR A 330 7.26 -0.64 7.68
CA TYR A 330 7.27 -2.09 7.54
C TYR A 330 7.74 -2.48 6.14
N ALA A 331 9.01 -2.82 6.01
CA ALA A 331 9.62 -3.19 4.75
C ALA A 331 9.45 -4.69 4.47
N LEU A 332 9.23 -5.06 3.21
CA LEU A 332 9.47 -6.42 2.76
C LEU A 332 10.97 -6.59 2.52
N GLU A 333 11.57 -7.63 3.10
CA GLU A 333 12.96 -7.97 2.84
C GLU A 333 13.13 -8.20 1.33
N LYS A 334 13.94 -7.36 0.66
CA LYS A 334 14.27 -7.59 -0.74
C LYS A 334 14.92 -8.97 -0.82
N LYS A 335 14.41 -9.84 -1.71
CA LYS A 335 15.20 -10.99 -2.18
C LYS A 335 16.51 -10.41 -2.69
N LYS A 336 17.60 -10.59 -1.96
CA LYS A 336 18.93 -10.37 -2.52
C LYS A 336 19.03 -11.32 -3.70
N ASP A 337 19.05 -10.74 -4.90
CA ASP A 337 19.48 -11.48 -6.07
C ASP A 337 20.98 -11.71 -5.84
N ASP A 338 21.34 -12.90 -5.36
CA ASP A 338 22.73 -13.30 -5.08
C ASP A 338 23.60 -13.30 -6.36
N SER A 339 23.04 -12.98 -7.52
CA SER A 339 23.76 -12.77 -8.76
C SER A 339 24.19 -11.31 -8.92
N ASN A 340 25.46 -11.06 -8.59
CA ASN A 340 26.25 -9.91 -9.01
C ASN A 340 25.75 -8.54 -8.55
N LYS A 341 26.21 -8.12 -7.37
CA LYS A 341 26.90 -6.84 -7.16
C LYS A 341 27.66 -6.87 -5.83
N THR A 342 28.96 -7.09 -5.93
CA THR A 342 29.94 -6.66 -4.93
C THR A 342 30.11 -5.14 -5.01
N ASP A 343 29.01 -4.41 -4.85
CA ASP A 343 29.03 -2.97 -4.61
C ASP A 343 28.66 -2.80 -3.14
N GLU A 344 29.70 -2.77 -2.32
CA GLU A 344 29.80 -2.05 -1.05
C GLU A 344 28.47 -1.80 -0.31
N TYR A 345 28.14 -2.71 0.62
CA TYR A 345 27.65 -2.22 1.91
C TYR A 345 28.71 -1.22 2.42
N PRO A 346 28.39 0.06 2.69
CA PRO A 346 29.23 0.87 3.53
C PRO A 346 29.07 0.28 4.95
N GLY A 347 29.90 -0.71 5.28
CA GLY A 347 29.92 -1.34 6.59
C GLY A 347 29.76 -2.87 6.64
N VAL A 348 30.26 -3.66 5.68
CA VAL A 348 30.70 -5.03 6.07
C VAL A 348 32.00 -4.90 6.85
N VAL A 349 31.88 -4.37 8.06
CA VAL A 349 32.63 -4.92 9.18
C VAL A 349 32.00 -6.29 9.41
N TYR A 350 32.80 -7.34 9.59
CA TYR A 350 32.31 -8.51 10.34
C TYR A 350 32.05 -8.00 11.75
N ASP A 351 30.94 -7.30 11.95
CA ASP A 351 30.55 -6.84 13.26
C ASP A 351 30.24 -8.10 14.06
N GLU A 352 30.57 -8.09 15.35
CA GLU A 352 30.50 -9.25 16.24
C GLU A 352 29.04 -9.69 16.51
N THR A 353 28.10 -9.15 15.73
CA THR A 353 26.65 -9.09 15.93
C THR A 353 25.89 -9.56 14.70
N THR A 354 24.93 -10.49 14.87
CA THR A 354 23.87 -10.79 13.88
C THR A 354 22.53 -10.38 14.47
N TYR A 355 21.89 -9.37 13.91
CA TYR A 355 20.60 -8.84 14.37
C TYR A 355 19.47 -9.24 13.40
N SER A 356 18.30 -9.61 13.95
CA SER A 356 17.10 -9.90 13.18
C SER A 356 15.88 -9.31 13.89
N PHE A 357 15.05 -8.58 13.14
CA PHE A 357 13.82 -7.99 13.65
C PHE A 357 12.71 -8.14 12.63
N SER A 358 11.59 -8.72 13.05
CA SER A 358 10.44 -8.93 12.18
C SER A 358 9.13 -8.73 12.93
N ALA A 359 8.13 -8.24 12.22
CA ALA A 359 6.75 -8.15 12.68
C ALA A 359 5.83 -8.85 11.70
N SER A 360 4.73 -9.41 12.22
CA SER A 360 3.69 -10.04 11.42
C SER A 360 2.33 -9.44 11.79
N PHE A 361 1.44 -9.39 10.81
CA PHE A 361 0.12 -8.77 10.96
C PHE A 361 -1.00 -9.76 10.68
N HIS A 362 -2.16 -9.54 11.30
CA HIS A 362 -3.35 -10.36 11.09
C HIS A 362 -3.82 -10.30 9.63
N GLY A 363 -4.22 -11.43 9.06
CA GLY A 363 -4.67 -11.48 7.66
C GLY A 363 -3.57 -11.35 6.60
N ILE A 364 -2.30 -11.12 7.00
CA ILE A 364 -1.16 -11.04 6.07
C ILE A 364 -0.24 -12.23 6.26
N ARG A 365 0.09 -12.93 5.17
CA ARG A 365 0.91 -14.15 5.21
C ARG A 365 2.41 -13.89 5.39
N LYS A 366 2.87 -12.71 4.97
CA LYS A 366 4.28 -12.30 5.01
C LYS A 366 4.59 -11.60 6.33
N SER A 367 5.85 -11.70 6.76
CA SER A 367 6.41 -10.85 7.82
C SER A 367 7.16 -9.67 7.20
N PHE A 368 7.32 -8.62 7.97
CA PHE A 368 7.94 -7.37 7.57
C PHE A 368 9.10 -7.04 8.50
N LEU A 369 10.15 -6.43 7.95
CA LEU A 369 11.25 -5.84 8.69
C LEU A 369 10.83 -4.43 9.15
N PRO A 370 10.66 -4.19 10.45
CA PRO A 370 10.35 -2.85 10.94
C PRO A 370 11.63 -1.99 10.87
N ILE A 371 11.58 -0.93 10.08
CA ILE A 371 12.63 0.09 9.97
C ILE A 371 12.20 1.25 10.87
N ARG A 372 13.06 1.63 11.83
CA ARG A 372 12.76 2.69 12.80
C ARG A 372 12.26 3.94 12.06
N GLY A 373 11.07 4.39 12.47
CA GLY A 373 10.48 5.62 11.98
C GLY A 373 10.92 6.82 12.81
N ILE A 374 9.99 7.76 13.03
CA ILE A 374 10.21 8.87 13.98
C ILE A 374 9.89 8.31 15.36
N GLY A 375 10.92 7.97 16.13
CA GLY A 375 10.77 7.53 17.52
C GLY A 375 10.75 8.72 18.48
N ASP A 376 9.89 8.66 19.50
CA ASP A 376 9.98 9.53 20.67
C ASP A 376 10.85 8.83 21.71
N GLU A 377 11.95 9.48 22.13
CA GLU A 377 12.87 8.96 23.15
C GLU A 377 12.19 8.80 24.53
N ALA A 378 11.00 9.38 24.73
CA ALA A 378 10.18 9.18 25.92
C ALA A 378 9.43 7.83 25.94
N ASN A 379 9.37 7.11 24.82
CA ASN A 379 8.68 5.82 24.75
C ASN A 379 9.52 4.71 25.40
N GLU A 380 8.84 3.71 25.97
CA GLU A 380 9.53 2.53 26.48
C GLU A 380 10.20 1.76 25.34
N ASP A 381 11.49 1.49 25.50
CA ASP A 381 12.28 0.73 24.55
C ASP A 381 11.81 -0.74 24.51
N LEU A 382 11.52 -1.24 23.31
CA LEU A 382 10.93 -2.56 23.09
C LEU A 382 11.81 -3.69 23.69
N TYR A 383 13.12 -3.60 23.50
CA TYR A 383 14.09 -4.55 24.07
C TYR A 383 14.01 -4.56 25.60
N THR A 384 13.89 -3.39 26.22
CA THR A 384 13.74 -3.25 27.67
C THR A 384 12.47 -3.93 28.18
N VAL A 385 11.33 -3.69 27.51
CA VAL A 385 10.05 -4.33 27.87
C VAL A 385 10.13 -5.85 27.74
N PHE A 386 10.68 -6.35 26.62
CA PHE A 386 10.91 -7.78 26.45
C PHE A 386 11.78 -8.38 27.55
N SER A 387 12.88 -7.72 27.90
CA SER A 387 13.80 -8.18 28.94
C SER A 387 13.09 -8.29 30.30
N GLU A 388 12.32 -7.28 30.69
CA GLU A 388 11.56 -7.29 31.94
C GLU A 388 10.52 -8.42 31.98
N LEU A 389 9.77 -8.62 30.90
CA LEU A 389 8.75 -9.66 30.85
C LEU A 389 9.38 -11.06 30.81
N VAL A 390 10.45 -11.26 30.04
CA VAL A 390 11.17 -12.55 30.06
C VAL A 390 11.72 -12.84 31.45
N LYS A 391 12.18 -11.84 32.23
CA LYS A 391 12.55 -12.04 33.64
C LYS A 391 11.36 -12.46 34.51
N LYS A 392 10.21 -11.77 34.37
CA LYS A 392 8.97 -12.05 35.12
C LYS A 392 8.49 -13.49 34.89
N TYR A 393 8.56 -13.97 33.65
CA TYR A 393 8.06 -15.29 33.24
C TYR A 393 9.16 -16.36 33.11
N SER A 394 10.40 -16.07 33.54
CA SER A 394 11.46 -17.07 33.62
C SER A 394 11.33 -17.84 34.95
N GLU A 395 11.07 -19.14 34.85
CA GLU A 395 11.06 -20.06 36.00
C GLU A 395 12.44 -20.21 36.65
#